data_AF-A0A2I1HS29-F1
#
_entry.id   AF-A0A2I1HS29-F1
#
_cell.length_a   1.000
_cell.length_b   1.000
_cell.length_c   1.000
_cell.angle_alpha   90.00
_cell.angle_beta   90.00
_cell.angle_gamma   90.00
#
_symmetry.space_group_name_H-M   'P 1'
#
loop_
_entity.id
_entity.type
_entity.pdbx_description
1 polymer ?
#
loop_
_entity_poly.entity_id
_entity_poly.type
_entity_poly.pdbx_seq_one_letter_code
_entity_poly.pdbx_strand_id
1 'polypeptide(L)'
;MGPDKKKVLQHFPIVNFISGKRGEEIQKLWRDFYDLYLVLRSPNLTYSEIDNFENKAKQWIKLFCRPSQGQINSASQIPDLYRKEDVTPYMHVFSQHIPEFL
;
A
#
# COMPACT_ATOMS: atom_id res chain seq x y z
N MET A 1 7.71 14.48 -1.59
CA MET A 1 7.33 13.83 -2.86
C MET A 1 6.95 14.90 -3.87
N GLY A 2 7.49 14.84 -5.10
CA GLY A 2 7.25 15.86 -6.13
C GLY A 2 5.81 15.85 -6.68
N PRO A 3 5.35 16.96 -7.30
CA PRO A 3 3.97 17.11 -7.77
C PRO A 3 3.48 16.00 -8.69
N ASP A 4 4.30 15.57 -9.66
CA ASP A 4 3.89 14.55 -10.63
C ASP A 4 3.69 13.18 -9.99
N LYS A 5 4.58 12.80 -9.06
CA LYS A 5 4.45 11.55 -8.31
C LYS A 5 3.16 11.52 -7.49
N LYS A 6 2.73 12.66 -6.93
CA LYS A 6 1.43 12.77 -6.24
C LYS A 6 0.25 12.60 -7.19
N LYS A 7 0.28 13.24 -8.37
CA LYS A 7 -0.78 13.09 -9.38
C LYS A 7 -0.95 11.64 -9.81
N VAL A 8 0.16 10.92 -10.01
CA VAL A 8 0.16 9.50 -10.37
C VAL A 8 -0.47 8.66 -9.25
N LEU A 9 -0.02 8.82 -8.01
CA LEU A 9 -0.56 8.10 -6.86
C LEU A 9 -2.03 8.37 -6.57
N GLN A 10 -2.55 9.54 -6.96
CA GLN A 10 -3.93 9.92 -6.69
C GLN A 10 -4.90 9.59 -7.84
N HIS A 11 -4.46 9.70 -9.10
CA HIS A 11 -5.38 9.70 -10.24
C HIS A 11 -5.08 8.64 -11.31
N PHE A 12 -3.88 8.05 -11.35
CA PHE A 12 -3.54 7.11 -12.42
C PHE A 12 -4.49 5.89 -12.40
N PRO A 13 -5.15 5.55 -13.52
CA PRO A 13 -6.19 4.52 -13.55
C PRO A 13 -5.58 3.15 -13.90
N ILE A 14 -4.97 2.49 -12.91
CA ILE A 14 -4.24 1.22 -13.12
C ILE A 14 -5.13 0.13 -13.72
N VAL A 15 -6.40 0.07 -13.32
CA VAL A 15 -7.38 -0.90 -13.84
C VAL A 15 -7.61 -0.82 -15.35
N ASN A 16 -7.29 0.32 -15.99
CA ASN A 16 -7.38 0.47 -17.44
C ASN A 16 -6.22 -0.21 -18.18
N PHE A 17 -5.11 -0.48 -17.49
CA PHE A 17 -3.89 -1.04 -18.07
C PHE A 17 -3.58 -2.46 -17.58
N ILE A 18 -4.05 -2.80 -16.38
CA ILE A 18 -3.89 -4.11 -15.77
C ILE A 18 -5.29 -4.63 -15.45
N SER A 19 -5.73 -5.65 -16.19
CA SER A 19 -7.06 -6.23 -16.04
C SER A 19 -7.17 -7.12 -14.80
N GLY A 20 -8.41 -7.26 -14.32
CA GLY A 20 -8.77 -8.22 -13.28
C GLY A 20 -8.25 -7.84 -11.89
N LYS A 21 -8.27 -8.82 -10.98
CA LYS A 21 -8.06 -8.57 -9.55
C LYS A 21 -6.72 -7.91 -9.24
N ARG A 22 -5.68 -8.27 -9.99
CA ARG A 22 -4.33 -7.69 -9.83
C ARG A 22 -4.34 -6.18 -10.04
N GLY A 23 -5.03 -5.67 -11.07
CA GLY A 23 -5.10 -4.23 -11.33
C GLY A 23 -5.80 -3.47 -10.20
N GLU A 24 -6.89 -4.03 -9.68
CA GLU A 24 -7.62 -3.48 -8.53
C GLU A 24 -6.73 -3.42 -7.28
N GLU A 25 -5.98 -4.48 -7.00
CA GLU A 25 -5.10 -4.56 -5.82
C GLU A 25 -3.90 -3.61 -5.92
N ILE A 26 -3.27 -3.47 -7.09
CA ILE A 26 -2.21 -2.47 -7.31
C ILE A 26 -2.79 -1.06 -7.18
N GLN A 27 -3.99 -0.80 -7.72
CA GLN A 27 -4.63 0.49 -7.58
C GLN A 27 -4.90 0.82 -6.11
N LYS A 28 -5.46 -0.13 -5.36
CA LYS A 28 -5.68 0.00 -3.92
C LYS A 28 -4.37 0.27 -3.19
N LEU A 29 -3.30 -0.48 -3.50
CA LEU A 29 -1.99 -0.30 -2.90
C LEU A 29 -1.44 1.13 -3.08
N TRP A 30 -1.64 1.74 -4.26
CA TRP A 30 -1.22 3.11 -4.52
C TRP A 30 -2.07 4.14 -3.77
N ARG A 31 -3.38 3.93 -3.71
CA ARG A 31 -4.30 4.82 -2.97
C ARG A 31 -4.07 4.74 -1.45
N ASP A 32 -3.91 3.55 -0.91
CA ASP A 32 -3.59 3.33 0.51
C ASP A 32 -2.27 4.06 0.88
N PHE A 33 -1.24 3.96 0.04
CA PHE A 33 0.02 4.69 0.28
C PHE A 33 -0.18 6.20 0.22
N TYR A 34 -0.98 6.70 -0.72
CA TYR A 34 -1.28 8.12 -0.83
C TYR A 34 -2.01 8.65 0.42
N ASP A 35 -2.99 7.91 0.94
CA ASP A 35 -3.71 8.27 2.15
C ASP A 35 -2.78 8.31 3.37
N LEU A 36 -1.90 7.31 3.52
CA LEU A 36 -0.87 7.30 4.56
C LEU A 36 0.07 8.50 4.42
N TYR A 37 0.48 8.84 3.21
CA TYR A 37 1.29 10.01 2.94
C TYR A 37 0.59 11.32 3.32
N LEU A 38 -0.72 11.43 3.12
CA LEU A 38 -1.49 12.62 3.52
C LEU A 38 -1.53 12.78 5.04
N VAL A 39 -1.74 11.69 5.79
CA VAL A 39 -1.70 11.70 7.27
C VAL A 39 -0.34 12.19 7.78
N LEU A 40 0.75 11.68 7.20
CA LEU A 40 2.12 12.09 7.53
C LEU A 40 2.42 13.58 7.25
N ARG A 41 1.58 14.24 6.45
CA ARG A 41 1.70 15.66 6.11
C ARG A 41 0.74 16.55 6.89
N SER A 42 -0.15 15.95 7.70
CA SER A 42 -1.02 16.69 8.60
C SER A 42 -0.19 17.37 9.69
N PRO A 43 -0.44 18.66 9.99
CA PRO A 43 0.36 19.42 10.94
C PRO A 43 0.11 19.03 12.39
N ASN A 44 -1.08 18.50 12.70
CA ASN A 44 -1.48 18.07 14.04
C ASN A 44 -2.18 16.73 13.90
N LEU A 45 -1.68 15.71 14.60
CA LEU A 45 -2.28 14.38 14.66
C LEU A 45 -2.74 14.12 16.09
N THR A 46 -3.90 13.48 16.21
CA THR A 46 -4.38 12.92 17.48
C THR A 46 -3.80 11.53 17.69
N TYR A 47 -3.71 11.07 18.95
CA TYR A 47 -3.27 9.70 19.25
C TYR A 47 -4.06 8.63 18.49
N SER A 48 -5.38 8.81 18.35
CA SER A 48 -6.21 7.87 17.57
C SER A 48 -5.85 7.85 16.08
N GLU A 49 -5.44 8.97 15.50
CA GLU A 49 -4.98 9.01 14.12
C GLU A 49 -3.61 8.36 13.94
N ILE A 50 -2.73 8.46 14.95
CA ILE A 50 -1.42 7.79 14.98
C ILE A 50 -1.60 6.27 15.05
N ASP A 51 -2.45 5.78 15.97
CA ASP A 51 -2.77 4.35 16.07
C ASP A 51 -3.39 3.82 14.77
N ASN A 52 -4.29 4.60 14.16
CA ASN A 52 -4.90 4.25 12.89
C ASN A 52 -3.86 4.25 11.75
N PHE A 53 -2.92 5.20 11.76
CA PHE A 53 -1.82 5.25 10.79
C PHE A 53 -0.94 4.00 10.89
N GLU A 54 -0.52 3.60 12.09
CA GLU A 54 0.27 2.39 12.29
C GLU A 54 -0.44 1.15 11.74
N ASN A 55 -1.71 0.98 12.10
CA ASN A 55 -2.52 -0.15 11.64
C ASN A 55 -2.65 -0.17 10.11
N LYS A 56 -2.93 0.99 9.49
CA LYS A 56 -3.02 1.12 8.03
C LYS A 56 -1.67 0.90 7.34
N ALA A 57 -0.57 1.37 7.91
CA ALA A 57 0.77 1.15 7.35
C ALA A 57 1.15 -0.33 7.37
N LYS A 58 0.82 -1.06 8.45
CA LYS A 58 0.98 -2.52 8.52
C LYS A 58 0.06 -3.24 7.53
N GLN A 59 -1.19 -2.81 7.38
CA GLN A 59 -2.12 -3.36 6.38
C GLN A 59 -1.63 -3.13 4.95
N TRP A 60 -1.04 -1.97 4.68
CA TRP A 60 -0.45 -1.65 3.38
C TRP A 60 0.70 -2.60 3.01
N ILE A 61 1.60 -2.91 3.95
CA ILE A 61 2.63 -3.94 3.75
C ILE A 61 2.01 -5.34 3.55
N LYS A 62 0.97 -5.68 4.32
CA LYS A 62 0.25 -6.96 4.13
C LYS A 62 -0.37 -7.06 2.74
N LEU A 63 -0.93 -5.97 2.20
CA LEU A 63 -1.45 -5.92 0.84
C LEU A 63 -0.34 -6.07 -0.19
N PHE A 64 0.80 -5.39 0.01
CA PHE A 64 1.98 -5.54 -0.85
C PHE A 64 2.43 -7.01 -0.95
N CYS A 65 2.53 -7.68 0.20
CA CYS A 65 2.96 -9.07 0.33
C CYS A 65 1.80 -10.10 0.22
N ARG A 66 0.67 -9.74 -0.40
CA ARG A 66 -0.51 -10.60 -0.45
C ARG A 66 -0.17 -11.93 -1.17
N PRO A 67 -0.27 -13.08 -0.48
CA PRO A 67 0.10 -14.36 -1.05
C PRO A 67 -0.92 -14.83 -2.07
N SER A 68 -0.55 -15.80 -2.91
CA SER A 68 -1.46 -16.40 -3.87
C SER A 68 -2.68 -16.98 -3.16
N GLN A 69 -3.81 -16.86 -3.85
CA GLN A 69 -5.09 -17.37 -3.37
C GLN A 69 -5.63 -18.37 -4.38
N GLY A 70 -6.33 -19.37 -3.88
CA GLY A 70 -6.85 -20.47 -4.68
C GLY A 70 -5.91 -21.67 -4.71
N GLN A 71 -6.35 -22.72 -5.39
CA GLN A 71 -5.60 -23.96 -5.52
C GLN A 71 -4.46 -23.76 -6.52
N ILE A 72 -3.28 -24.30 -6.20
CA ILE A 72 -2.11 -24.23 -7.08
C ILE A 72 -2.47 -24.91 -8.42
N ASN A 73 -2.17 -24.24 -9.53
CA ASN A 73 -2.45 -24.68 -10.91
C ASN A 73 -3.96 -24.72 -11.28
N SER A 74 -4.83 -24.01 -10.56
CA SER A 74 -6.22 -23.81 -11.00
C SER A 74 -6.34 -22.54 -11.86
N ALA A 75 -7.30 -22.55 -12.80
CA ALA A 75 -7.65 -21.36 -13.59
C ALA A 75 -8.19 -20.20 -12.72
N SER A 76 -8.60 -20.50 -11.49
CA SER A 76 -9.06 -19.53 -10.48
C SER A 76 -7.95 -19.02 -9.56
N GLN A 77 -6.69 -19.42 -9.76
CA GLN A 77 -5.58 -18.97 -8.93
C GLN A 77 -5.33 -17.47 -9.13
N ILE A 78 -5.25 -16.72 -8.03
CA ILE A 78 -4.87 -15.31 -8.03
C ILE A 78 -3.40 -15.24 -7.58
N PRO A 79 -2.44 -14.94 -8.48
CA PRO A 79 -1.02 -14.91 -8.16
C PRO A 79 -0.65 -13.81 -7.17
N ASP A 80 0.35 -14.04 -6.33
CA ASP A 80 0.91 -13.09 -5.35
C ASP A 80 1.09 -11.68 -5.96
N LEU A 81 0.90 -10.64 -5.14
CA LEU A 81 1.02 -9.27 -5.64
C LEU A 81 2.49 -8.90 -5.87
N TYR A 82 3.28 -8.90 -4.79
CA TYR A 82 4.74 -8.78 -4.74
C TYR A 82 5.32 -9.77 -3.73
N ARG A 83 6.63 -10.04 -3.81
CA ARG A 83 7.30 -10.94 -2.89
C ARG A 83 7.69 -10.22 -1.60
N LYS A 84 7.86 -10.97 -0.51
CA LYS A 84 8.31 -10.41 0.77
C LYS A 84 9.73 -9.86 0.66
N GLU A 85 10.56 -10.47 -0.18
CA GLU A 85 11.93 -10.03 -0.45
C GLU A 85 11.99 -8.68 -1.19
N ASP A 86 10.89 -8.26 -1.83
CA ASP A 86 10.79 -6.97 -2.53
C ASP A 86 10.47 -5.80 -1.59
N VAL A 87 10.23 -6.07 -0.29
CA VAL A 87 10.01 -5.02 0.71
C VAL A 87 11.31 -4.26 0.92
N THR A 88 11.32 -3.01 0.48
CA THR A 88 12.50 -2.15 0.62
C THR A 88 12.72 -1.69 2.06
N PRO A 89 13.96 -1.29 2.44
CA PRO A 89 14.23 -0.70 3.75
C PRO A 89 13.33 0.49 4.08
N TYR A 90 12.98 1.33 3.10
CA TYR A 90 12.06 2.45 3.29
C TYR A 90 10.64 2.00 3.66
N MET A 91 10.14 0.93 3.06
CA MET A 91 8.82 0.37 3.39
C MET A 91 8.80 -0.23 4.80
N HIS A 92 9.88 -0.91 5.17
CA HIS A 92 10.05 -1.44 6.53
C HIS A 92 10.02 -0.31 7.56
N VAL A 93 10.90 0.70 7.40
CA VAL A 93 10.93 1.87 8.30
C VAL A 93 9.59 2.59 8.34
N PHE A 94 8.96 2.77 7.18
CA PHE A 94 7.66 3.44 7.07
C PHE A 94 6.57 2.79 7.92
N SER A 95 6.50 1.45 7.92
CA SER A 95 5.44 0.72 8.61
C SER A 95 5.74 0.34 10.05
N GLN A 96 7.02 0.19 10.40
CA GLN A 96 7.43 -0.28 11.73
C GLN A 96 7.92 0.84 12.65
N HIS A 97 8.47 1.93 12.11
CA HIS A 97 9.17 2.92 12.93
C HIS A 97 8.54 4.31 12.84
N ILE A 98 8.04 4.74 11.68
CA ILE A 98 7.42 6.07 11.56
C ILE A 98 6.34 6.36 12.62
N PRO A 99 5.45 5.42 13.00
CA PRO A 99 4.46 5.69 14.06
C PRO A 99 5.06 6.12 15.40
N GLU A 100 6.29 5.69 15.73
CA GLU A 100 6.99 6.08 16.97
C GLU A 100 7.49 7.54 16.94
N PHE A 101 7.49 8.17 15.76
CA PHE A 101 7.95 9.55 15.53
C PHE A 101 6.83 10.54 15.20
N LEU A 102 5.57 10.08 15.16
CA LEU A 102 4.38 10.91 14.97
C LEU A 102 3.82 11.37 16.32
#